data_AF-Q5BCD9-F1
#
_entry.id   AF-Q5BCD9-F1
#
_cell.length_a   1.000
_cell.length_b   1.000
_cell.length_c   1.000
_cell.angle_alpha   90.00
_cell.angle_beta   90.00
_cell.angle_gamma   90.00
#
_symmetry.space_group_name_H-M   'P 1'
#
loop_
_entity.id
_entity.type
_entity.pdbx_description
1 polymer ?
#
loop_
_entity_poly.entity_id
_entity_poly.type
_entity_poly.pdbx_seq_one_letter_code
_entity_poly.pdbx_strand_id
1 'polypeptide(L)'
;MSIVYSYATGTCPQARWQLVLLSRRGAGIQKFCSNLLEEKAWRVPASYALTPSPNNRFLQDASGSPFFWQADTAWLLLHRLNYTEAETYLSNQAAEGINVVLAVGFTQIGIDSPNRNGDLPSKDVDVTGLNEHYWAPGVLNSTTAYDFGRFIGSRTLTSPKTLVGDTNPYRYYNPVYDAMVYGIVNGEREAISSLSSKPLLTIHPTNHWFSGGPLALASAFFEDSSWLTLDASQSGHTDYAPNSPIPSWNCRRGWETVERMYATGGRPVNDNEPHYENRYTNGKSANVVWNASDVRIGSWQAQMAIPAQDIIVGDAGVGDARITPTRDSDGLWIMVYTPTGQPFEITTTDLRSSNITASWYDLLSGEYKPFQFQRCSERKGSKLFTPPTANGHSDWVLVLEAL
;
A
#
# COMPACT_ATOMS: atom_id res chain seq x y z
N MET A 1 -2.31 2.77 -13.21
CA MET A 1 -3.30 2.68 -12.13
C MET A 1 -3.23 1.27 -11.62
N SER A 2 -3.04 1.14 -10.32
CA SER A 2 -3.07 -0.12 -9.62
C SER A 2 -4.37 -0.23 -8.84
N ILE A 3 -5.05 -1.36 -9.01
CA ILE A 3 -6.32 -1.72 -8.42
C ILE A 3 -6.01 -2.55 -7.19
N VAL A 4 -6.78 -2.32 -6.13
CA VAL A 4 -6.71 -3.05 -4.87
C VAL A 4 -7.96 -3.91 -4.74
N TYR A 5 -7.77 -5.23 -4.77
CA TYR A 5 -8.82 -6.18 -4.36
C TYR A 5 -9.00 -6.10 -2.85
N SER A 6 -10.18 -6.43 -2.31
CA SER A 6 -10.29 -6.71 -0.88
C SER A 6 -11.28 -7.83 -0.56
N TYR A 7 -10.88 -8.72 0.35
CA TYR A 7 -11.74 -9.80 0.84
C TYR A 7 -12.68 -9.29 1.95
N ALA A 8 -13.89 -9.83 2.01
CA ALA A 8 -14.84 -9.54 3.07
C ALA A 8 -15.48 -10.85 3.57
N THR A 9 -15.33 -11.12 4.87
CA THR A 9 -15.85 -12.32 5.53
C THR A 9 -17.38 -12.26 5.65
N GLY A 10 -18.08 -12.97 4.76
CA GLY A 10 -19.54 -13.11 4.78
C GLY A 10 -19.97 -14.55 4.49
N THR A 11 -21.13 -14.96 5.04
CA THR A 11 -21.61 -16.35 5.08
C THR A 11 -22.12 -16.91 3.73
N CYS A 12 -21.63 -16.41 2.59
CA CYS A 12 -22.02 -16.85 1.26
C CYS A 12 -20.90 -17.67 0.58
N PRO A 13 -21.10 -18.97 0.26
CA PRO A 13 -20.09 -19.83 -0.38
C PRO A 13 -19.71 -19.47 -1.83
N GLN A 14 -19.99 -18.25 -2.29
CA GLN A 14 -19.75 -17.77 -3.66
C GLN A 14 -19.16 -16.35 -3.67
N ALA A 15 -18.10 -16.11 -2.89
CA ALA A 15 -17.35 -14.86 -2.91
C ALA A 15 -16.59 -14.70 -4.24
N ARG A 16 -17.22 -14.06 -5.24
CA ARG A 16 -16.62 -13.79 -6.56
C ARG A 16 -15.73 -12.54 -6.52
N TRP A 17 -14.43 -12.70 -6.76
CA TRP A 17 -13.47 -11.60 -6.88
C TRP A 17 -13.51 -10.91 -8.25
N GLN A 18 -13.85 -9.61 -8.37
CA GLN A 18 -13.90 -8.92 -9.69
C GLN A 18 -13.51 -7.40 -9.71
N LEU A 19 -12.31 -7.11 -10.25
CA LEU A 19 -11.89 -6.12 -11.30
C LEU A 19 -12.64 -4.77 -11.57
N VAL A 20 -11.89 -3.66 -11.88
CA VAL A 20 -11.94 -2.83 -13.17
C VAL A 20 -10.80 -1.73 -13.30
N LEU A 21 -9.88 -1.88 -14.29
CA LEU A 21 -9.30 -0.95 -15.33
C LEU A 21 -8.71 0.52 -15.17
N LEU A 22 -8.03 0.94 -16.27
CA LEU A 22 -7.45 2.22 -16.87
C LEU A 22 -6.29 3.05 -16.23
N SER A 23 -5.24 3.61 -16.91
CA SER A 23 -4.45 3.35 -18.16
C SER A 23 -3.08 4.11 -18.20
N ARG A 24 -2.10 3.75 -19.08
CA ARG A 24 -1.04 4.67 -19.62
C ARG A 24 -0.50 4.23 -21.01
N ARG A 25 -0.69 5.09 -22.03
CA ARG A 25 0.03 5.19 -23.34
C ARG A 25 -0.09 4.01 -24.38
N GLY A 26 -0.75 4.25 -25.54
CA GLY A 26 -0.71 3.45 -26.81
C GLY A 26 -1.79 3.90 -27.84
N ALA A 27 -1.55 3.85 -29.16
CA ALA A 27 -2.23 4.66 -30.20
C ALA A 27 -3.65 4.25 -30.71
N GLY A 28 -4.57 5.24 -30.83
CA GLY A 28 -5.33 5.62 -32.06
C GLY A 28 -6.63 4.91 -32.50
N ILE A 29 -7.75 5.67 -32.64
CA ILE A 29 -8.85 5.62 -33.67
C ILE A 29 -10.06 6.53 -33.26
N GLN A 30 -11.07 6.72 -34.13
CA GLN A 30 -12.02 7.84 -34.07
C GLN A 30 -13.52 7.51 -34.27
N LYS A 31 -14.40 8.12 -33.42
CA LYS A 31 -15.82 8.55 -33.61
C LYS A 31 -16.98 7.70 -32.99
N PHE A 32 -17.74 8.33 -32.07
CA PHE A 32 -18.79 7.75 -31.19
C PHE A 32 -20.25 7.78 -31.67
N CYS A 33 -21.06 6.89 -31.08
CA CYS A 33 -22.50 7.11 -30.87
C CYS A 33 -23.01 6.50 -29.54
N SER A 34 -24.18 6.93 -29.07
CA SER A 34 -24.69 6.70 -27.70
C SER A 34 -25.30 5.31 -27.45
N ASN A 35 -24.84 4.61 -26.40
CA ASN A 35 -25.62 3.88 -25.37
C ASN A 35 -24.74 2.87 -24.60
N LEU A 36 -24.36 3.17 -23.34
CA LEU A 36 -23.46 2.34 -22.52
C LEU A 36 -24.05 1.92 -21.16
N LEU A 37 -25.36 1.59 -21.12
CA LEU A 37 -26.10 1.38 -19.86
C LEU A 37 -26.52 -0.07 -19.54
N GLU A 38 -26.27 -1.07 -20.40
CA GLU A 38 -26.91 -2.39 -20.28
C GLU A 38 -26.05 -3.57 -19.78
N GLU A 39 -24.79 -3.37 -19.40
CA GLU A 39 -24.04 -4.38 -18.61
C GLU A 39 -24.00 -3.97 -17.13
N LYS A 40 -24.78 -4.67 -16.27
CA LYS A 40 -24.70 -4.52 -14.80
C LYS A 40 -23.37 -5.12 -14.31
N ALA A 41 -22.33 -4.30 -14.23
CA ALA A 41 -21.12 -4.62 -13.48
C ALA A 41 -21.46 -5.04 -12.04
N TRP A 42 -20.68 -5.97 -11.48
CA TRP A 42 -20.76 -6.29 -10.05
C TRP A 42 -20.51 -5.01 -9.24
N ARG A 43 -21.40 -4.72 -8.29
CA ARG A 43 -21.27 -3.57 -7.41
C ARG A 43 -20.69 -4.08 -6.10
N VAL A 44 -19.47 -3.66 -5.77
CA VAL A 44 -18.95 -3.78 -4.41
C VAL A 44 -19.98 -3.13 -3.46
N PRO A 45 -20.40 -3.80 -2.39
CA PRO A 45 -21.32 -3.21 -1.42
C PRO A 45 -20.78 -1.89 -0.87
N ALA A 46 -21.67 -0.92 -0.64
CA ALA A 46 -21.30 0.36 -0.02
C ALA A 46 -20.66 0.16 1.38
N SER A 47 -21.01 -0.95 2.05
CA SER A 47 -20.43 -1.36 3.34
C SER A 47 -18.95 -1.77 3.28
N TYR A 48 -18.39 -2.04 2.09
CA TYR A 48 -16.97 -2.39 1.94
C TYR A 48 -16.10 -1.16 1.62
N ALA A 49 -16.68 0.05 1.62
CA ALA A 49 -15.91 1.27 1.44
C ALA A 49 -14.90 1.44 2.59
N LEU A 50 -13.63 1.55 2.23
CA LEU A 50 -12.57 1.88 3.16
C LEU A 50 -12.41 3.40 3.26
N THR A 51 -12.18 3.89 4.47
CA THR A 51 -11.97 5.32 4.76
C THR A 51 -10.83 5.52 5.75
N PRO A 52 -10.18 6.70 5.79
CA PRO A 52 -9.34 7.09 6.91
C PRO A 52 -10.11 7.07 8.24
N SER A 53 -9.45 6.60 9.28
CA SER A 53 -9.91 6.73 10.67
C SER A 53 -10.03 8.20 11.09
N PRO A 54 -10.85 8.55 12.10
CA PRO A 54 -10.99 9.94 12.57
C PRO A 54 -9.68 10.59 13.04
N ASN A 55 -8.70 9.79 13.49
CA ASN A 55 -7.36 10.27 13.86
C ASN A 55 -6.36 10.29 12.69
N ASN A 56 -6.80 9.94 11.47
CA ASN A 56 -5.99 9.88 10.24
C ASN A 56 -4.71 9.02 10.37
N ARG A 57 -4.79 7.88 11.06
CA ARG A 57 -3.65 6.96 11.23
C ARG A 57 -3.84 5.59 10.58
N PHE A 58 -5.06 5.06 10.56
CA PHE A 58 -5.36 3.73 10.03
C PHE A 58 -6.56 3.79 9.08
N LEU A 59 -6.79 2.70 8.34
CA LEU A 59 -7.98 2.53 7.52
C LEU A 59 -9.09 1.88 8.36
N GLN A 60 -10.34 2.19 8.04
CA GLN A 60 -11.51 1.58 8.65
C GLN A 60 -12.56 1.29 7.57
N ASP A 61 -13.40 0.27 7.81
CA ASP A 61 -14.55 -0.04 6.97
C ASP A 61 -15.72 0.95 7.21
N ALA A 62 -16.84 0.74 6.50
CA ALA A 62 -18.03 1.58 6.63
C ALA A 62 -18.75 1.48 7.99
N SER A 63 -18.38 0.51 8.85
CA SER A 63 -18.86 0.42 10.23
C SER A 63 -17.98 1.18 11.23
N GLY A 64 -16.80 1.62 10.81
CA GLY A 64 -15.76 2.17 11.68
C GLY A 64 -14.83 1.11 12.29
N SER A 65 -14.93 -0.15 11.85
CA SER A 65 -14.03 -1.21 12.30
C SER A 65 -12.65 -1.07 11.63
N PRO A 66 -11.53 -1.21 12.36
CA PRO A 66 -10.20 -1.11 11.77
C PRO A 66 -9.98 -2.10 10.63
N PHE A 67 -9.43 -1.61 9.51
CA PHE A 67 -9.01 -2.41 8.37
C PHE A 67 -7.48 -2.41 8.29
N PHE A 68 -6.87 -3.57 8.53
CA PHE A 68 -5.44 -3.78 8.35
C PHE A 68 -5.14 -4.09 6.89
N TRP A 69 -4.31 -3.28 6.22
CA TRP A 69 -3.98 -3.46 4.80
C TRP A 69 -2.86 -4.49 4.65
N GLN A 70 -3.20 -5.75 4.37
CA GLN A 70 -2.25 -6.84 4.18
C GLN A 70 -2.23 -7.26 2.71
N ALA A 71 -1.22 -6.77 1.98
CA ALA A 71 -1.18 -6.79 0.52
C ALA A 71 -0.21 -7.82 -0.08
N ASP A 72 -0.62 -8.42 -1.20
CA ASP A 72 0.28 -9.02 -2.19
C ASP A 72 0.27 -8.22 -3.51
N THR A 73 1.24 -8.43 -4.39
CA THR A 73 1.44 -7.67 -5.63
C THR A 73 1.47 -8.56 -6.88
N ALA A 74 0.35 -8.62 -7.59
CA ALA A 74 0.22 -9.30 -8.87
C ALA A 74 -0.02 -8.29 -10.01
N TRP A 75 1.00 -7.49 -10.34
CA TRP A 75 0.89 -6.41 -11.32
C TRP A 75 0.24 -6.79 -12.65
N LEU A 76 0.50 -7.98 -13.17
CA LEU A 76 -0.02 -8.42 -14.46
C LEU A 76 -1.21 -9.39 -14.37
N LEU A 77 -1.84 -9.54 -13.19
CA LEU A 77 -2.98 -10.42 -12.93
C LEU A 77 -4.05 -10.37 -14.03
N LEU A 78 -4.44 -9.15 -14.42
CA LEU A 78 -5.52 -8.86 -15.36
C LEU A 78 -5.20 -9.10 -16.84
N HIS A 79 -3.95 -9.41 -17.14
CA HIS A 79 -3.43 -9.49 -18.50
C HIS A 79 -2.76 -10.84 -18.79
N ARG A 80 -2.07 -11.41 -17.80
CA ARG A 80 -1.30 -12.65 -17.93
C ARG A 80 -2.02 -13.90 -17.40
N LEU A 81 -3.07 -13.75 -16.59
CA LEU A 81 -3.87 -14.86 -16.11
C LEU A 81 -5.22 -14.91 -16.87
N ASN A 82 -5.71 -16.13 -17.11
CA ASN A 82 -7.11 -16.35 -17.45
C ASN A 82 -7.98 -16.37 -16.18
N TYR A 83 -9.30 -16.51 -16.31
CA TYR A 83 -10.22 -16.49 -15.17
C TYR A 83 -9.93 -17.57 -14.11
N THR A 84 -9.65 -18.81 -14.53
CA THR A 84 -9.36 -19.92 -13.61
C THR A 84 -8.04 -19.72 -12.87
N GLU A 85 -7.01 -19.22 -13.55
CA GLU A 85 -5.72 -18.89 -12.94
C GLU A 85 -5.85 -17.73 -11.94
N ALA A 86 -6.61 -16.69 -12.28
CA ALA A 86 -6.88 -15.57 -11.39
C ALA A 86 -7.70 -15.99 -10.16
N GLU A 87 -8.73 -16.82 -10.33
CA GLU A 87 -9.51 -17.40 -9.23
C GLU A 87 -8.65 -18.28 -8.31
N THR A 88 -7.77 -19.11 -8.89
CA THR A 88 -6.82 -19.93 -8.11
C THR A 88 -5.88 -19.05 -7.29
N TYR A 89 -5.24 -18.06 -7.91
CA TYR A 89 -4.32 -17.14 -7.23
C TYR A 89 -5.01 -16.36 -6.10
N LEU A 90 -6.16 -15.73 -6.37
CA LEU A 90 -6.88 -14.93 -5.37
C LEU A 90 -7.43 -15.78 -4.21
N SER A 91 -7.81 -17.03 -4.48
CA SER A 91 -8.24 -17.98 -3.43
C SER A 91 -7.08 -18.40 -2.54
N ASN A 92 -5.89 -18.63 -3.11
CA ASN A 92 -4.68 -18.93 -2.33
C ASN A 92 -4.30 -17.74 -1.45
N GLN A 93 -4.26 -16.52 -2.00
CA GLN A 93 -3.93 -15.32 -1.22
C GLN A 93 -4.88 -15.12 -0.01
N ALA A 94 -6.19 -15.29 -0.18
CA ALA A 94 -7.10 -15.19 0.97
C ALA A 94 -6.98 -16.35 1.98
N ALA A 95 -6.58 -17.55 1.55
CA ALA A 95 -6.26 -18.65 2.46
C ALA A 95 -5.01 -18.35 3.32
N GLU A 96 -4.09 -17.53 2.79
CA GLU A 96 -2.89 -17.01 3.48
C GLU A 96 -3.18 -15.72 4.29
N GLY A 97 -4.43 -15.26 4.35
CA GLY A 97 -4.84 -14.05 5.08
C GLY A 97 -4.54 -12.73 4.37
N ILE A 98 -4.04 -12.76 3.14
CA ILE A 98 -3.88 -11.56 2.30
C ILE A 98 -5.28 -11.02 1.98
N ASN A 99 -5.51 -9.76 2.37
CA ASN A 99 -6.79 -9.08 2.20
C ASN A 99 -6.72 -7.92 1.20
N VAL A 100 -5.55 -7.67 0.61
CA VAL A 100 -5.34 -6.75 -0.51
C VAL A 100 -4.51 -7.42 -1.61
N VAL A 101 -4.88 -7.21 -2.87
CA VAL A 101 -4.00 -7.53 -4.01
C VAL A 101 -3.83 -6.29 -4.87
N LEU A 102 -2.58 -5.93 -5.15
CA LEU A 102 -2.20 -4.84 -6.05
C LEU A 102 -2.05 -5.37 -7.49
N ALA A 103 -2.88 -4.90 -8.42
CA ALA A 103 -2.85 -5.30 -9.83
C ALA A 103 -2.95 -4.11 -10.78
N VAL A 104 -2.14 -4.06 -11.84
CA VAL A 104 -2.21 -2.96 -12.82
C VAL A 104 -3.42 -3.18 -13.72
N GLY A 105 -4.32 -2.20 -13.77
CA GLY A 105 -5.51 -2.29 -14.62
C GLY A 105 -5.18 -2.41 -16.12
N PHE A 106 -4.10 -1.77 -16.55
CA PHE A 106 -3.69 -1.57 -17.95
C PHE A 106 -2.18 -1.67 -18.06
N THR A 107 -1.70 -2.63 -18.83
CA THR A 107 -0.28 -2.98 -18.79
C THR A 107 0.58 -1.98 -19.56
N GLN A 108 1.85 -1.96 -19.17
CA GLN A 108 2.92 -1.23 -19.85
C GLN A 108 3.14 -1.63 -21.32
N ILE A 109 2.49 -2.70 -21.79
CA ILE A 109 2.65 -3.24 -23.15
C ILE A 109 1.77 -2.48 -24.15
N GLY A 110 0.66 -1.90 -23.70
CA GLY A 110 -0.22 -1.06 -24.52
C GLY A 110 -1.71 -1.38 -24.30
N ILE A 111 -2.58 -0.47 -24.76
CA ILE A 111 -4.05 -0.64 -24.71
C ILE A 111 -4.57 -1.53 -25.86
N ASP A 112 -3.71 -1.76 -26.84
CA ASP A 112 -3.79 -2.64 -28.00
C ASP A 112 -3.23 -4.05 -27.73
N SER A 113 -2.66 -4.28 -26.54
CA SER A 113 -2.17 -5.60 -26.13
C SER A 113 -3.31 -6.40 -25.48
N PRO A 114 -3.78 -7.51 -26.07
CA PRO A 114 -4.87 -8.30 -25.51
C PRO A 114 -4.45 -9.01 -24.22
N ASN A 115 -5.41 -9.27 -23.35
CA ASN A 115 -5.25 -10.19 -22.22
C ASN A 115 -5.05 -11.63 -22.73
N ARG A 116 -4.84 -12.57 -21.80
CA ARG A 116 -4.64 -13.99 -22.10
C ARG A 116 -5.81 -14.69 -22.81
N ASN A 117 -7.02 -14.15 -22.76
CA ASN A 117 -8.19 -14.67 -23.48
C ASN A 117 -8.31 -14.11 -24.90
N GLY A 118 -7.50 -13.11 -25.27
CA GLY A 118 -7.61 -12.36 -26.52
C GLY A 118 -8.40 -11.05 -26.41
N ASP A 119 -8.96 -10.72 -25.24
CA ASP A 119 -9.74 -9.49 -25.06
C ASP A 119 -8.82 -8.27 -24.98
N LEU A 120 -9.12 -7.23 -25.76
CA LEU A 120 -8.53 -5.92 -25.54
C LEU A 120 -9.10 -5.28 -24.25
N PRO A 121 -8.32 -4.44 -23.53
CA PRO A 121 -8.81 -3.64 -22.41
C PRO A 121 -10.03 -2.71 -22.72
N SER A 122 -10.41 -2.56 -23.99
CA SER A 122 -11.64 -1.91 -24.46
C SER A 122 -12.23 -2.69 -25.64
N LYS A 123 -13.53 -3.02 -25.62
CA LYS A 123 -14.18 -3.89 -26.63
C LYS A 123 -14.12 -3.35 -28.09
N ASP A 124 -14.09 -2.03 -28.29
CA ASP A 124 -14.22 -1.41 -29.64
C ASP A 124 -13.21 -0.28 -29.96
N VAL A 125 -12.22 -0.02 -29.09
CA VAL A 125 -11.25 1.11 -29.20
C VAL A 125 -11.89 2.51 -29.32
N ASP A 126 -13.19 2.63 -29.06
CA ASP A 126 -13.89 3.90 -29.14
C ASP A 126 -13.95 4.63 -27.79
N VAL A 127 -13.41 5.85 -27.75
CA VAL A 127 -13.62 6.89 -26.72
C VAL A 127 -13.74 8.28 -27.37
N THR A 128 -14.46 8.34 -28.50
CA THR A 128 -15.02 9.51 -29.21
C THR A 128 -14.18 10.15 -30.32
N GLY A 129 -12.84 10.11 -30.32
CA GLY A 129 -12.11 10.59 -31.50
C GLY A 129 -10.60 10.95 -31.45
N LEU A 130 -9.70 10.21 -32.14
CA LEU A 130 -8.75 10.74 -33.17
C LEU A 130 -7.59 9.79 -33.59
N ASN A 131 -6.96 10.16 -34.71
CA ASN A 131 -5.77 9.56 -35.36
C ASN A 131 -4.56 10.53 -35.20
N GLU A 132 -3.33 10.28 -35.67
CA GLU A 132 -2.49 9.07 -35.78
C GLU A 132 -1.00 9.38 -35.57
N HIS A 133 -0.67 10.58 -35.08
CA HIS A 133 0.70 11.03 -34.86
C HIS A 133 1.10 11.01 -33.38
N TYR A 134 1.87 9.97 -33.04
CA TYR A 134 3.17 10.17 -32.39
C TYR A 134 3.14 10.82 -30.98
N TRP A 135 2.72 10.04 -29.97
CA TRP A 135 3.15 10.20 -28.57
C TRP A 135 3.02 11.58 -27.87
N ALA A 136 2.22 12.50 -28.41
CA ALA A 136 1.85 13.75 -27.77
C ALA A 136 1.00 13.52 -26.48
N PRO A 137 0.98 14.46 -25.51
CA PRO A 137 0.07 14.39 -24.37
C PRO A 137 -1.39 14.44 -24.87
N GLY A 138 -2.16 13.34 -24.71
CA GLY A 138 -3.44 13.21 -25.44
C GLY A 138 -4.50 12.24 -24.90
N VAL A 139 -4.15 11.02 -24.46
CA VAL A 139 -5.18 10.05 -24.02
C VAL A 139 -5.76 10.37 -22.64
N LEU A 140 -4.89 10.78 -21.71
CA LEU A 140 -5.28 11.37 -20.43
C LEU A 140 -4.74 12.81 -20.41
N ASN A 141 -5.62 13.77 -20.67
CA ASN A 141 -5.34 15.20 -20.65
C ASN A 141 -6.48 15.93 -19.91
N SER A 142 -6.44 17.26 -19.85
CA SER A 142 -7.46 18.05 -19.13
C SER A 142 -8.89 17.94 -19.71
N THR A 143 -9.08 17.44 -20.94
CA THR A 143 -10.41 17.26 -21.54
C THR A 143 -10.91 15.82 -21.46
N THR A 144 -10.03 14.81 -21.51
CA THR A 144 -10.43 13.39 -21.47
C THR A 144 -10.41 12.77 -20.07
N ALA A 145 -9.61 13.32 -19.16
CA ALA A 145 -9.39 12.72 -17.85
C ALA A 145 -10.67 12.59 -17.01
N TYR A 146 -11.57 13.57 -17.08
CA TYR A 146 -12.84 13.55 -16.35
C TYR A 146 -13.73 12.36 -16.74
N ASP A 147 -14.00 12.17 -18.05
CA ASP A 147 -14.89 11.09 -18.50
C ASP A 147 -14.27 9.70 -18.29
N PHE A 148 -12.96 9.61 -18.47
CA PHE A 148 -12.16 8.42 -18.14
C PHE A 148 -12.24 8.08 -16.65
N GLY A 149 -12.10 9.07 -15.77
CA GLY A 149 -12.29 8.93 -14.34
C GLY A 149 -13.72 8.50 -13.99
N ARG A 150 -14.73 9.10 -14.63
CA ARG A 150 -16.15 8.78 -14.43
C ARG A 150 -16.48 7.34 -14.82
N PHE A 151 -15.95 6.87 -15.95
CA PHE A 151 -16.06 5.47 -16.39
C PHE A 151 -15.48 4.49 -15.35
N ILE A 152 -14.39 4.87 -14.68
CA ILE A 152 -13.76 4.07 -13.61
C ILE A 152 -14.57 4.13 -12.33
N GLY A 153 -14.95 5.32 -11.86
CA GLY A 153 -15.81 5.49 -10.69
C GLY A 153 -17.08 4.65 -10.80
N SER A 154 -17.76 4.69 -11.95
CA SER A 154 -19.01 3.94 -12.16
C SER A 154 -18.86 2.42 -12.19
N ARG A 155 -17.64 1.87 -12.22
CA ARG A 155 -17.35 0.42 -12.35
C ARG A 155 -16.49 -0.16 -11.23
N THR A 156 -15.78 0.68 -10.47
CA THR A 156 -14.89 0.30 -9.35
C THR A 156 -15.41 0.83 -8.02
N LEU A 157 -16.74 0.87 -7.88
CA LEU A 157 -17.44 1.44 -6.74
C LEU A 157 -16.78 1.00 -5.43
N THR A 158 -16.47 1.96 -4.56
CA THR A 158 -15.87 1.77 -3.22
C THR A 158 -14.50 1.07 -3.11
N SER A 159 -13.99 0.41 -4.15
CA SER A 159 -12.65 -0.19 -4.17
C SER A 159 -11.55 0.86 -3.95
N PRO A 160 -10.44 0.56 -3.26
CA PRO A 160 -9.30 1.45 -3.19
C PRO A 160 -8.60 1.61 -4.55
N LYS A 161 -8.11 2.82 -4.81
CA LYS A 161 -7.64 3.26 -6.14
C LYS A 161 -6.28 3.93 -6.05
N THR A 162 -5.27 3.28 -6.61
CA THR A 162 -3.91 3.83 -6.73
C THR A 162 -3.73 4.38 -8.14
N LEU A 163 -3.80 5.70 -8.30
CA LEU A 163 -3.59 6.35 -9.60
C LEU A 163 -2.13 6.16 -10.06
N VAL A 164 -1.92 6.16 -11.38
CA VAL A 164 -0.61 5.89 -12.03
C VAL A 164 0.07 4.59 -11.53
N GLY A 165 1.39 4.50 -11.63
CA GLY A 165 2.20 3.28 -11.52
C GLY A 165 3.61 3.66 -11.96
N ASP A 166 4.63 3.39 -11.14
CA ASP A 166 6.04 3.79 -11.38
C ASP A 166 6.22 5.15 -12.07
N THR A 167 5.58 6.20 -11.54
CA THR A 167 5.57 7.51 -12.18
C THR A 167 5.91 8.62 -11.19
N ASN A 168 6.78 9.54 -11.63
CA ASN A 168 6.93 10.85 -11.01
C ASN A 168 5.94 11.81 -11.70
N PRO A 169 4.82 12.20 -11.06
CA PRO A 169 3.90 13.18 -11.61
C PRO A 169 4.49 14.59 -11.45
N TYR A 170 5.51 14.89 -12.25
CA TYR A 170 6.14 16.21 -12.24
C TYR A 170 5.10 17.30 -12.55
N ARG A 171 5.24 18.44 -11.86
CA ARG A 171 4.24 19.50 -11.54
C ARG A 171 3.27 19.99 -12.64
N TYR A 172 3.46 19.62 -13.90
CA TYR A 172 2.61 20.00 -15.04
C TYR A 172 1.33 19.16 -15.20
N TYR A 173 1.21 18.02 -14.50
CA TYR A 173 0.09 17.09 -14.69
C TYR A 173 -1.03 17.18 -13.64
N ASN A 174 -0.89 18.00 -12.59
CA ASN A 174 -1.90 18.11 -11.52
C ASN A 174 -3.33 18.33 -12.06
N PRO A 175 -3.61 19.25 -13.01
CA PRO A 175 -4.96 19.44 -13.56
C PRO A 175 -5.53 18.19 -14.26
N VAL A 176 -4.69 17.30 -14.79
CA VAL A 176 -5.10 16.05 -15.42
C VAL A 176 -5.49 15.02 -14.37
N TYR A 177 -4.73 14.93 -13.28
CA TYR A 177 -5.04 14.03 -12.16
C TYR A 177 -6.26 14.53 -11.38
N ASP A 178 -6.36 15.82 -11.11
CA ASP A 178 -7.54 16.43 -10.48
C ASP A 178 -8.80 16.16 -11.31
N ALA A 179 -8.75 16.39 -12.63
CA ALA A 179 -9.86 16.07 -13.54
C ALA A 179 -10.24 14.58 -13.51
N MET A 180 -9.26 13.67 -13.53
CA MET A 180 -9.50 12.22 -13.40
C MET A 180 -10.18 11.88 -12.07
N VAL A 181 -9.76 12.51 -10.98
CA VAL A 181 -10.31 12.25 -9.65
C VAL A 181 -11.71 12.82 -9.48
N TYR A 182 -11.98 14.04 -9.99
CA TYR A 182 -13.34 14.56 -10.06
C TYR A 182 -14.26 13.65 -10.87
N GLY A 183 -13.74 13.07 -11.97
CA GLY A 183 -14.40 12.02 -12.73
C GLY A 183 -14.77 10.83 -11.84
N ILE A 184 -13.78 10.22 -11.17
CA ILE A 184 -13.97 9.04 -10.29
C ILE A 184 -15.03 9.32 -9.23
N VAL A 185 -14.90 10.43 -8.49
CA VAL A 185 -15.83 10.82 -7.41
C VAL A 185 -17.26 10.97 -7.94
N ASN A 186 -17.45 11.59 -9.11
CA ASN A 186 -18.78 11.75 -9.70
C ASN A 186 -19.33 10.41 -10.22
N GLY A 187 -18.50 9.59 -10.88
CA GLY A 187 -18.89 8.25 -11.35
C GLY A 187 -19.35 7.32 -10.23
N GLU A 188 -18.71 7.37 -9.05
CA GLU A 188 -19.17 6.62 -7.87
C GLU A 188 -20.50 7.13 -7.32
N ARG A 189 -20.64 8.46 -7.17
CA ARG A 189 -21.86 9.11 -6.64
C ARG A 189 -23.09 8.91 -7.55
N GLU A 190 -22.90 8.94 -8.86
CA GLU A 190 -23.97 8.68 -9.83
C GLU A 190 -24.46 7.23 -9.77
N ALA A 191 -23.56 6.28 -9.50
CA ALA A 191 -23.88 4.87 -9.42
C ALA A 191 -24.46 4.46 -8.05
N ILE A 192 -24.03 5.10 -6.95
CA ILE A 192 -24.54 4.91 -5.59
C ILE A 192 -24.78 6.29 -4.93
N SER A 193 -26.00 6.80 -5.06
CA SER A 193 -26.39 8.12 -4.52
C SER A 193 -26.35 8.23 -2.99
N SER A 194 -26.25 7.11 -2.28
CA SER A 194 -26.11 7.04 -0.82
C SER A 194 -24.66 7.05 -0.33
N LEU A 195 -23.64 7.12 -1.21
CA LEU A 195 -22.24 7.27 -0.80
C LEU A 195 -21.99 8.67 -0.23
N SER A 196 -21.75 8.73 1.08
CA SER A 196 -21.34 9.94 1.80
C SER A 196 -19.82 10.10 1.92
N SER A 197 -19.07 8.99 1.87
CA SER A 197 -17.61 8.97 1.97
C SER A 197 -16.92 9.38 0.66
N LYS A 198 -15.67 9.84 0.77
CA LYS A 198 -14.77 9.95 -0.39
C LYS A 198 -14.21 8.56 -0.73
N PRO A 199 -13.96 8.24 -2.00
CA PRO A 199 -13.24 7.03 -2.39
C PRO A 199 -11.84 7.01 -1.79
N LEU A 200 -11.33 5.82 -1.41
CA LEU A 200 -9.95 5.67 -0.97
C LEU A 200 -9.00 5.77 -2.17
N LEU A 201 -8.38 6.94 -2.31
CA LEU A 201 -7.51 7.35 -3.41
C LEU A 201 -6.09 7.64 -2.93
N THR A 202 -5.12 7.18 -3.71
CA THR A 202 -3.69 7.52 -3.61
C THR A 202 -3.02 7.54 -4.99
N ILE A 203 -1.71 7.77 -5.06
CA ILE A 203 -0.90 7.58 -6.27
C ILE A 203 0.18 6.52 -6.04
N HIS A 204 0.75 5.98 -7.12
CA HIS A 204 1.98 5.18 -7.06
C HIS A 204 3.20 6.03 -7.43
N PRO A 205 3.93 6.61 -6.46
CA PRO A 205 5.07 7.47 -6.75
C PRO A 205 6.31 6.67 -7.16
N THR A 206 7.19 7.26 -7.97
CA THR A 206 8.57 6.75 -8.17
C THR A 206 9.60 7.88 -8.28
N ASN A 207 10.87 7.58 -8.00
CA ASN A 207 11.99 8.50 -8.21
C ASN A 207 13.10 7.97 -9.14
N HIS A 208 13.11 6.68 -9.50
CA HIS A 208 14.29 5.98 -10.06
C HIS A 208 14.77 6.50 -11.42
N TRP A 209 14.01 7.39 -12.08
CA TRP A 209 14.25 7.82 -13.46
C TRP A 209 14.29 9.35 -13.66
N PHE A 210 14.25 10.14 -12.58
CA PHE A 210 14.09 11.61 -12.67
C PHE A 210 14.99 12.36 -11.68
N SER A 211 15.77 13.32 -12.17
CA SER A 211 16.55 14.23 -11.32
C SER A 211 15.76 15.50 -10.98
N GLY A 212 15.91 16.04 -9.76
CA GLY A 212 15.31 17.31 -9.34
C GLY A 212 13.80 17.29 -9.06
N GLY A 213 13.21 16.11 -8.83
CA GLY A 213 11.84 15.97 -8.31
C GLY A 213 11.77 15.91 -6.78
N PRO A 214 10.56 16.00 -6.18
CA PRO A 214 10.36 15.74 -4.76
C PRO A 214 10.57 14.24 -4.44
N LEU A 215 10.49 13.88 -3.15
CA LEU A 215 10.54 12.49 -2.70
C LEU A 215 9.41 11.66 -3.35
N ALA A 216 9.62 10.34 -3.47
CA ALA A 216 8.61 9.42 -3.96
C ALA A 216 7.53 9.11 -2.90
N LEU A 217 6.79 10.14 -2.48
CA LEU A 217 5.65 10.08 -1.55
C LEU A 217 4.43 10.74 -2.22
N ALA A 218 3.23 10.22 -2.07
CA ALA A 218 2.03 10.81 -2.67
C ALA A 218 1.79 12.25 -2.18
N SER A 219 1.97 12.50 -0.89
CA SER A 219 1.94 13.84 -0.28
C SER A 219 2.99 14.80 -0.83
N ALA A 220 4.18 14.31 -1.21
CA ALA A 220 5.24 15.16 -1.75
C ALA A 220 4.97 15.63 -3.21
N PHE A 221 4.00 15.02 -3.90
CA PHE A 221 3.54 15.45 -5.23
C PHE A 221 2.24 16.25 -5.20
N PHE A 222 1.33 15.92 -4.28
CA PHE A 222 -0.04 16.46 -4.26
C PHE A 222 -0.40 17.22 -2.98
N GLU A 223 0.52 17.34 -2.02
CA GLU A 223 0.38 18.16 -0.80
C GLU A 223 -0.93 17.86 -0.05
N ASP A 224 -1.78 18.88 0.13
CA ASP A 224 -3.10 18.80 0.78
C ASP A 224 -4.26 18.67 -0.21
N SER A 225 -4.01 18.09 -1.39
CA SER A 225 -5.06 17.77 -2.37
C SER A 225 -6.18 16.99 -1.69
N SER A 226 -7.36 17.60 -1.60
CA SER A 226 -8.46 17.12 -0.76
C SER A 226 -9.02 15.74 -1.14
N TRP A 227 -8.56 15.17 -2.25
CA TRP A 227 -8.87 13.82 -2.70
C TRP A 227 -7.83 12.77 -2.30
N LEU A 228 -6.63 13.15 -1.86
CA LEU A 228 -5.57 12.24 -1.45
C LEU A 228 -5.84 11.75 -0.03
N THR A 229 -6.48 10.59 0.07
CA THR A 229 -6.96 10.01 1.35
C THR A 229 -6.02 9.00 1.99
N LEU A 230 -5.04 8.49 1.23
CA LEU A 230 -4.01 7.55 1.69
C LEU A 230 -2.67 8.06 1.15
N ASP A 231 -1.66 8.25 1.99
CA ASP A 231 -0.30 8.49 1.50
C ASP A 231 0.34 7.17 1.08
N ALA A 232 1.21 7.23 0.09
CA ALA A 232 1.89 6.04 -0.42
C ALA A 232 3.33 6.37 -0.77
N SER A 233 4.23 5.41 -0.56
CA SER A 233 5.62 5.44 -1.01
C SER A 233 6.00 4.17 -1.79
N GLN A 234 7.19 4.21 -2.38
CA GLN A 234 7.86 3.07 -3.00
C GLN A 234 9.31 3.06 -2.48
N SER A 235 9.65 2.12 -1.60
CA SER A 235 11.02 1.97 -1.07
C SER A 235 11.87 0.95 -1.83
N GLY A 236 11.24 -0.02 -2.50
CA GLY A 236 11.87 -1.00 -3.39
C GLY A 236 12.58 -0.32 -4.56
N HIS A 237 13.64 -0.84 -5.19
CA HIS A 237 14.21 -2.21 -5.15
C HIS A 237 15.74 -2.25 -4.95
N THR A 238 16.34 -1.20 -4.38
CA THR A 238 17.79 -1.12 -4.11
C THR A 238 18.09 -0.78 -2.64
N ASP A 239 19.29 -1.12 -2.18
CA ASP A 239 19.86 -0.75 -0.86
C ASP A 239 20.73 0.53 -0.91
N TYR A 240 20.88 1.12 -2.09
CA TYR A 240 21.53 2.41 -2.35
C TYR A 240 20.58 3.35 -3.09
N ALA A 241 20.77 4.66 -2.90
CA ALA A 241 20.09 5.66 -3.71
C ALA A 241 20.52 5.51 -5.19
N PRO A 242 19.60 5.24 -6.12
CA PRO A 242 19.95 4.94 -7.51
C PRO A 242 20.45 6.16 -8.28
N ASN A 243 19.96 7.36 -7.91
CA ASN A 243 20.37 8.64 -8.48
C ASN A 243 20.60 9.66 -7.36
N SER A 244 21.84 10.10 -7.18
CA SER A 244 22.14 11.28 -6.35
C SER A 244 21.54 12.54 -7.01
N PRO A 245 20.96 13.51 -6.26
CA PRO A 245 20.97 13.65 -4.80
C PRO A 245 19.72 13.10 -4.08
N ILE A 246 18.98 12.17 -4.68
CA ILE A 246 17.69 11.71 -4.12
C ILE A 246 17.96 10.84 -2.88
N PRO A 247 17.45 11.18 -1.68
CA PRO A 247 17.81 10.50 -0.44
C PRO A 247 16.93 9.28 -0.09
N SER A 248 15.91 8.99 -0.92
CA SER A 248 14.97 7.88 -0.75
C SER A 248 15.17 6.81 -1.84
N TRP A 249 14.34 5.74 -1.83
CA TRP A 249 14.52 4.51 -2.62
C TRP A 249 15.60 3.62 -2.04
N ASN A 250 15.29 3.08 -0.86
CA ASN A 250 16.17 2.18 -0.12
C ASN A 250 15.32 1.14 0.64
N CYS A 251 15.38 -0.12 0.18
CA CYS A 251 14.68 -1.29 0.73
C CYS A 251 14.88 -1.47 2.24
N ARG A 252 16.09 -1.17 2.72
CA ARG A 252 16.49 -1.33 4.12
C ARG A 252 16.07 -0.12 4.98
N ARG A 253 15.38 0.86 4.39
CA ARG A 253 14.95 2.14 5.02
C ARG A 253 13.50 2.52 4.65
N GLY A 254 12.64 1.55 4.33
CA GLY A 254 11.21 1.79 4.06
C GLY A 254 10.50 2.53 5.20
N TRP A 255 10.87 2.23 6.45
CA TRP A 255 10.42 2.94 7.65
C TRP A 255 10.65 4.46 7.60
N GLU A 256 11.71 4.97 6.94
CA GLU A 256 11.90 6.42 6.80
C GLU A 256 10.85 7.08 5.92
N THR A 257 10.33 6.38 4.92
CA THR A 257 9.24 6.93 4.10
C THR A 257 7.95 6.99 4.91
N VAL A 258 7.67 5.95 5.70
CA VAL A 258 6.52 5.90 6.63
C VAL A 258 6.60 7.02 7.68
N GLU A 259 7.73 7.19 8.35
CA GLU A 259 7.92 8.27 9.34
C GLU A 259 7.76 9.66 8.71
N ARG A 260 8.28 9.87 7.49
CA ARG A 260 8.13 11.15 6.76
C ARG A 260 6.66 11.43 6.42
N MET A 261 5.92 10.44 5.92
CA MET A 261 4.50 10.58 5.61
C MET A 261 3.67 10.86 6.88
N TYR A 262 3.99 10.22 8.01
CA TYR A 262 3.33 10.52 9.29
C TYR A 262 3.70 11.88 9.89
N ALA A 263 4.90 12.39 9.61
CA ALA A 263 5.37 13.71 10.03
C ALA A 263 4.75 14.85 9.20
N THR A 264 4.46 14.65 7.91
CA THR A 264 3.60 15.54 7.13
C THR A 264 2.13 15.43 7.57
N GLY A 265 1.71 14.23 7.97
CA GLY A 265 0.42 13.98 8.64
C GLY A 265 -0.80 14.02 7.72
N GLY A 266 -1.98 14.06 8.34
CA GLY A 266 -3.26 14.28 7.65
C GLY A 266 -3.87 13.08 6.90
N ARG A 267 -3.27 11.89 6.93
CA ARG A 267 -3.82 10.64 6.36
C ARG A 267 -3.08 9.38 6.83
N PRO A 268 -3.70 8.19 6.77
CA PRO A 268 -3.01 6.90 6.83
C PRO A 268 -1.95 6.78 5.72
N VAL A 269 -0.97 5.89 5.89
CA VAL A 269 0.21 5.80 5.01
C VAL A 269 0.53 4.35 4.66
N ASN A 270 1.18 4.11 3.52
CA ASN A 270 1.57 2.77 3.05
C ASN A 270 2.92 2.80 2.30
N ASP A 271 3.82 1.86 2.55
CA ASP A 271 4.92 1.56 1.62
C ASP A 271 4.40 0.54 0.60
N ASN A 272 3.86 1.05 -0.51
CA ASN A 272 3.04 0.28 -1.43
C ASN A 272 3.86 -0.61 -2.37
N GLU A 273 5.17 -0.37 -2.49
CA GLU A 273 6.10 -1.22 -3.22
C GLU A 273 7.49 -1.21 -2.54
N PRO A 274 7.69 -2.07 -1.52
CA PRO A 274 9.01 -2.41 -1.01
C PRO A 274 9.73 -3.37 -1.97
N HIS A 275 10.88 -3.93 -1.55
CA HIS A 275 11.53 -5.04 -2.25
C HIS A 275 10.64 -6.27 -2.33
N TYR A 276 10.69 -6.94 -3.48
CA TYR A 276 10.06 -8.24 -3.67
C TYR A 276 11.02 -9.37 -3.34
N GLU A 277 10.51 -10.42 -2.71
CA GLU A 277 11.24 -11.68 -2.52
C GLU A 277 11.60 -12.31 -3.86
N ASN A 278 12.74 -13.00 -3.90
CA ASN A 278 13.30 -13.69 -5.06
C ASN A 278 13.58 -12.76 -6.26
N ARG A 279 13.64 -11.44 -6.03
CA ARG A 279 14.05 -10.44 -7.01
C ARG A 279 15.51 -10.03 -6.77
N TYR A 280 16.27 -9.94 -7.86
CA TYR A 280 17.60 -9.32 -7.83
C TYR A 280 17.51 -7.85 -7.43
N THR A 281 18.41 -7.37 -6.56
CA THR A 281 18.55 -5.94 -6.24
C THR A 281 18.74 -5.12 -7.52
N ASN A 282 18.02 -4.01 -7.67
CA ASN A 282 17.96 -3.21 -8.91
C ASN A 282 17.50 -3.99 -10.17
N GLY A 283 16.89 -5.17 -10.03
CA GLY A 283 16.50 -6.04 -11.15
C GLY A 283 17.67 -6.58 -11.99
N LYS A 284 18.92 -6.49 -11.50
CA LYS A 284 20.13 -6.89 -12.25
C LYS A 284 20.64 -8.24 -11.76
N SER A 285 20.69 -9.24 -12.64
CA SER A 285 21.12 -10.61 -12.31
C SER A 285 22.55 -10.77 -11.77
N ALA A 286 23.37 -9.72 -11.84
CA ALA A 286 24.70 -9.68 -11.24
C ALA A 286 24.70 -9.26 -9.75
N ASN A 287 23.57 -8.81 -9.21
CA ASN A 287 23.43 -8.40 -7.81
C ASN A 287 22.89 -9.55 -6.95
N VAL A 288 22.82 -9.33 -5.63
CA VAL A 288 22.18 -10.27 -4.70
C VAL A 288 20.67 -10.39 -4.94
N VAL A 289 20.07 -11.48 -4.46
CA VAL A 289 18.63 -11.74 -4.50
C VAL A 289 18.05 -11.52 -3.11
N TRP A 290 16.94 -10.77 -3.03
CA TRP A 290 16.19 -10.58 -1.80
C TRP A 290 15.51 -11.87 -1.35
N ASN A 291 15.60 -12.21 -0.07
CA ASN A 291 14.91 -13.39 0.52
C ASN A 291 13.79 -12.99 1.48
N ALA A 292 12.99 -13.96 1.92
CA ALA A 292 11.92 -13.78 2.92
C ALA A 292 12.34 -12.98 4.16
N SER A 293 13.58 -13.12 4.64
CA SER A 293 14.05 -12.37 5.80
C SER A 293 14.29 -10.90 5.49
N ASP A 294 14.85 -10.55 4.33
CA ASP A 294 14.98 -9.15 3.91
C ASP A 294 13.60 -8.49 3.84
N VAL A 295 12.64 -9.15 3.17
CA VAL A 295 11.27 -8.62 3.01
C VAL A 295 10.57 -8.49 4.35
N ARG A 296 10.66 -9.51 5.21
CA ARG A 296 10.08 -9.48 6.56
C ARG A 296 10.64 -8.34 7.41
N ILE A 297 11.97 -8.12 7.40
CA ILE A 297 12.59 -7.01 8.14
C ILE A 297 12.05 -5.66 7.67
N GLY A 298 12.04 -5.42 6.36
CA GLY A 298 11.50 -4.17 5.79
C GLY A 298 10.03 -3.94 6.14
N SER A 299 9.20 -4.96 5.97
CA SER A 299 7.75 -4.89 6.25
C SER A 299 7.45 -4.66 7.73
N TRP A 300 8.10 -5.36 8.66
CA TRP A 300 7.88 -5.13 10.10
C TRP A 300 8.41 -3.77 10.56
N GLN A 301 9.56 -3.32 10.05
CA GLN A 301 10.03 -1.96 10.33
C GLN A 301 9.06 -0.90 9.80
N ALA A 302 8.56 -1.03 8.57
CA ALA A 302 7.61 -0.09 7.99
C ALA A 302 6.26 -0.10 8.73
N GLN A 303 5.74 -1.29 9.07
CA GLN A 303 4.48 -1.46 9.80
C GLN A 303 4.55 -0.90 11.23
N MET A 304 5.69 -1.05 11.89
CA MET A 304 5.92 -0.58 13.26
C MET A 304 6.36 0.89 13.35
N ALA A 305 6.63 1.57 12.22
CA ALA A 305 7.12 2.95 12.15
C ALA A 305 6.06 4.04 12.50
N ILE A 306 5.17 3.72 13.42
CA ILE A 306 4.35 4.70 14.15
C ILE A 306 5.29 5.41 15.17
N PRO A 307 5.19 6.73 15.38
CA PRO A 307 6.11 7.45 16.26
C PRO A 307 6.14 6.98 17.72
N ALA A 308 7.11 6.12 18.05
CA ALA A 308 7.49 5.75 19.43
C ALA A 308 9.00 5.56 19.62
N GLN A 309 9.83 5.95 18.63
CA GLN A 309 11.29 5.74 18.65
C GLN A 309 11.99 6.37 19.87
N ASP A 310 11.34 7.36 20.50
CA ASP A 310 11.76 8.01 21.75
C ASP A 310 11.88 7.07 22.95
N ILE A 311 11.26 5.87 22.92
CA ILE A 311 11.39 4.90 24.02
C ILE A 311 12.68 4.08 23.98
N ILE A 312 13.42 4.07 22.87
CA ILE A 312 14.70 3.34 22.80
C ILE A 312 15.77 4.06 23.62
N VAL A 313 16.43 3.34 24.52
CA VAL A 313 17.56 3.84 25.30
C VAL A 313 18.87 3.49 24.59
N GLY A 314 19.53 4.50 24.04
CA GLY A 314 20.81 4.34 23.34
C GLY A 314 20.67 4.40 21.82
N ASP A 315 21.46 3.60 21.11
CA ASP A 315 21.41 3.51 19.65
C ASP A 315 20.34 2.49 19.22
N ALA A 316 19.42 2.90 18.35
CA ALA A 316 18.40 2.03 17.78
C ALA A 316 18.93 1.18 16.62
N GLY A 317 20.12 1.46 16.10
CA GLY A 317 20.65 0.86 14.88
C GLY A 317 20.12 1.51 13.60
N VAL A 318 20.65 1.08 12.46
CA VAL A 318 20.34 1.61 11.12
C VAL A 318 20.12 0.49 10.11
N GLY A 319 19.37 0.76 9.04
CA GLY A 319 19.07 -0.23 8.02
C GLY A 319 18.31 -1.43 8.62
N ASP A 320 18.69 -2.64 8.21
CA ASP A 320 18.15 -3.88 8.75
C ASP A 320 18.41 -4.08 10.23
N ALA A 321 19.39 -3.39 10.82
CA ALA A 321 19.70 -3.52 12.23
C ALA A 321 18.78 -2.68 13.13
N ARG A 322 17.95 -1.81 12.54
CA ARG A 322 17.13 -0.86 13.29
C ARG A 322 16.01 -1.56 14.07
N ILE A 323 16.01 -1.33 15.37
CA ILE A 323 14.95 -1.67 16.31
C ILE A 323 13.83 -0.64 16.17
N THR A 324 12.60 -1.10 15.98
CA THR A 324 11.44 -0.22 15.72
C THR A 324 10.32 -0.50 16.74
N PRO A 325 10.13 0.39 17.73
CA PRO A 325 9.04 0.32 18.68
C PRO A 325 7.77 1.02 18.18
N THR A 326 6.63 0.60 18.73
CA THR A 326 5.34 1.30 18.69
C THR A 326 4.65 1.13 20.04
N ARG A 327 3.75 2.06 20.40
CA ARG A 327 3.01 2.02 21.68
C ARG A 327 1.59 2.54 21.51
N ASP A 328 0.71 2.08 22.39
CA ASP A 328 -0.62 2.64 22.57
C ASP A 328 -0.57 4.04 23.20
N SER A 329 -1.51 4.92 22.84
CA SER A 329 -1.58 6.28 23.42
C SER A 329 -2.12 6.32 24.86
N ASP A 330 -2.91 5.33 25.26
CA ASP A 330 -3.52 5.21 26.59
C ASP A 330 -2.67 4.31 27.51
N GLY A 331 -1.47 3.92 27.05
CA GLY A 331 -0.53 3.08 27.80
C GLY A 331 -0.98 1.63 27.95
N LEU A 332 -1.87 1.13 27.08
CA LEU A 332 -2.34 -0.26 27.08
C LEU A 332 -1.26 -1.26 26.68
N TRP A 333 -0.40 -0.92 25.74
CA TRP A 333 0.63 -1.84 25.24
C TRP A 333 1.85 -1.12 24.65
N ILE A 334 2.97 -1.83 24.60
CA ILE A 334 4.17 -1.52 23.83
C ILE A 334 4.53 -2.75 23.01
N MET A 335 4.86 -2.55 21.72
CA MET A 335 5.44 -3.58 20.87
C MET A 335 6.80 -3.09 20.35
N VAL A 336 7.80 -3.97 20.26
CA VAL A 336 9.12 -3.60 19.71
C VAL A 336 9.62 -4.67 18.75
N TYR A 337 9.74 -4.32 17.47
CA TYR A 337 10.41 -5.16 16.49
C TYR A 337 11.92 -5.05 16.64
N THR A 338 12.59 -6.20 16.77
CA THR A 338 14.05 -6.32 16.88
C THR A 338 14.55 -7.33 15.83
N PRO A 339 15.41 -6.92 14.88
CA PRO A 339 15.77 -7.78 13.74
C PRO A 339 17.03 -8.65 13.94
N THR A 340 17.91 -8.30 14.88
CA THR A 340 19.29 -8.84 14.95
C THR A 340 19.54 -9.85 16.07
N GLY A 341 18.53 -10.15 16.90
CA GLY A 341 18.67 -10.96 18.10
C GLY A 341 19.54 -10.34 19.20
N GLN A 342 20.00 -9.09 19.03
CA GLN A 342 20.82 -8.40 20.02
C GLN A 342 19.95 -7.85 21.16
N PRO A 343 20.48 -7.79 22.40
CA PRO A 343 19.80 -7.11 23.50
C PRO A 343 19.60 -5.62 23.21
N PHE A 344 18.47 -5.07 23.68
CA PHE A 344 18.15 -3.65 23.57
C PHE A 344 17.44 -3.16 24.83
N GLU A 345 17.51 -1.85 25.11
CA GLU A 345 16.91 -1.23 26.28
C GLU A 345 15.81 -0.24 25.88
N ILE A 346 14.67 -0.28 26.57
CA ILE A 346 13.57 0.67 26.37
C ILE A 346 13.10 1.29 27.68
N THR A 347 12.58 2.51 27.63
CA THR A 347 11.72 3.03 28.71
C THR A 347 10.37 2.31 28.70
N THR A 348 9.84 2.04 29.89
CA THR A 348 8.52 1.40 30.08
C THR A 348 7.59 2.25 30.94
N THR A 349 7.97 3.51 31.18
CA THR A 349 7.22 4.46 32.04
C THR A 349 5.79 4.68 31.60
N ASP A 350 5.53 4.57 30.29
CA ASP A 350 4.29 4.99 29.64
C ASP A 350 3.20 3.90 29.71
N LEU A 351 3.58 2.65 30.04
CA LEU A 351 2.60 1.60 30.35
C LEU A 351 1.82 2.00 31.62
N ARG A 352 0.50 2.03 31.50
CA ARG A 352 -0.40 2.53 32.57
C ARG A 352 -0.41 1.65 33.82
N SER A 353 -0.07 0.36 33.69
CA SER A 353 -0.10 -0.63 34.77
C SER A 353 1.29 -1.07 35.20
N SER A 354 1.42 -1.52 36.44
CA SER A 354 2.62 -2.18 36.96
C SER A 354 2.60 -3.69 36.72
N ASN A 355 1.41 -4.23 36.41
CA ASN A 355 1.14 -5.63 36.13
C ASN A 355 1.10 -5.83 34.62
N ILE A 356 2.08 -6.54 34.06
CA ILE A 356 2.31 -6.60 32.62
C ILE A 356 2.31 -8.06 32.16
N THR A 357 1.49 -8.38 31.16
CA THR A 357 1.68 -9.60 30.36
C THR A 357 2.82 -9.33 29.39
N ALA A 358 3.90 -10.10 29.46
CA ALA A 358 5.08 -9.92 28.62
C ALA A 358 5.37 -11.20 27.82
N SER A 359 5.67 -11.03 26.53
CA SER A 359 5.94 -12.15 25.62
C SER A 359 6.85 -11.75 24.46
N TRP A 360 7.47 -12.75 23.86
CA TRP A 360 8.12 -12.64 22.54
C TRP A 360 7.22 -13.30 21.49
N TYR A 361 6.86 -12.57 20.46
CA TYR A 361 6.12 -13.09 19.32
C TYR A 361 7.09 -13.58 18.24
N ASP A 362 6.92 -14.83 17.84
CA ASP A 362 7.66 -15.53 16.81
C ASP A 362 7.09 -15.20 15.43
N LEU A 363 7.89 -14.57 14.57
CA LEU A 363 7.45 -14.10 13.27
C LEU A 363 7.33 -15.19 12.20
N LEU A 364 7.83 -16.39 12.46
CA LEU A 364 7.75 -17.52 11.54
C LEU A 364 6.67 -18.52 11.95
N SER A 365 6.48 -18.77 13.26
CA SER A 365 5.43 -19.67 13.74
C SER A 365 4.12 -18.97 14.13
N GLY A 366 4.13 -17.66 14.37
CA GLY A 366 2.99 -16.92 14.91
C GLY A 366 2.71 -17.21 16.39
N GLU A 367 3.66 -17.84 17.10
CA GLU A 367 3.50 -18.20 18.51
C GLU A 367 4.00 -17.11 19.47
N TYR A 368 3.29 -16.95 20.58
CA TYR A 368 3.72 -16.11 21.70
C TYR A 368 4.48 -16.94 22.75
N LYS A 369 5.66 -16.47 23.13
CA LYS A 369 6.53 -17.06 24.16
C LYS A 369 6.50 -16.17 25.41
N PRO A 370 5.60 -16.44 26.38
CA PRO A 370 5.44 -15.59 27.55
C PRO A 370 6.64 -15.68 28.51
N PHE A 371 6.93 -14.60 29.21
CA PHE A 371 7.96 -14.55 30.26
C PHE A 371 7.53 -13.66 31.42
N GLN A 372 8.18 -13.82 32.57
CA GLN A 372 7.89 -13.03 33.76
C GLN A 372 8.55 -11.65 33.66
N PHE A 373 7.75 -10.59 33.75
CA PHE A 373 8.20 -9.21 33.77
C PHE A 373 7.40 -8.42 34.81
N GLN A 374 8.08 -7.58 35.57
CA GLN A 374 7.45 -6.67 36.54
C GLN A 374 8.04 -5.27 36.32
N ARG A 375 7.17 -4.31 35.99
CA ARG A 375 7.59 -2.97 35.55
C ARG A 375 8.16 -2.12 36.67
N CYS A 376 7.51 -2.13 37.83
CA CYS A 376 7.77 -1.19 38.93
C CYS A 376 8.63 -1.75 40.07
N SER A 377 9.32 -2.87 39.85
CA SER A 377 10.33 -3.39 40.79
C SER A 377 11.70 -2.71 40.62
N GLU A 378 11.93 -2.00 39.50
CA GLU A 378 13.24 -1.45 39.13
C GLU A 378 13.30 0.08 39.23
N ARG A 379 14.42 0.61 39.74
CA ARG A 379 14.58 2.05 40.04
C ARG A 379 14.78 2.96 38.81
N LYS A 380 15.01 2.40 37.61
CA LYS A 380 15.50 3.17 36.45
C LYS A 380 14.44 3.57 35.41
N GLY A 381 13.23 3.03 35.44
CA GLY A 381 12.18 3.32 34.44
C GLY A 381 12.43 2.73 33.04
N SER A 382 13.66 2.32 32.75
CA SER A 382 14.07 1.54 31.58
C SER A 382 14.37 0.09 31.92
N LYS A 383 14.31 -0.79 30.90
CA LYS A 383 14.56 -2.22 31.02
C LYS A 383 15.29 -2.76 29.79
N LEU A 384 16.36 -3.53 30.03
CA LEU A 384 17.05 -4.33 29.01
C LEU A 384 16.26 -5.62 28.72
N PHE A 385 16.02 -5.89 27.44
CA PHE A 385 15.39 -7.10 26.92
C PHE A 385 16.35 -7.83 25.98
N THR A 386 16.43 -9.16 26.12
CA THR A 386 17.24 -10.04 25.24
C THR A 386 16.29 -10.92 24.43
N PRO A 387 16.30 -10.83 23.08
CA PRO A 387 15.47 -11.68 22.23
C PRO A 387 15.85 -13.17 22.34
N PRO A 388 14.92 -14.10 22.06
CA PRO A 388 15.24 -15.51 21.95
C PRO A 388 16.24 -15.80 20.80
N THR A 389 17.06 -16.83 20.96
CA THR A 389 17.97 -17.35 19.91
C THR A 389 17.46 -18.66 19.30
N ALA A 390 16.16 -18.93 19.44
CA ALA A 390 15.51 -20.16 19.00
C ALA A 390 15.08 -20.11 17.52
N ASN A 391 14.60 -21.23 16.99
CA ASN A 391 13.87 -21.35 15.72
C ASN A 391 14.61 -20.92 14.43
N GLY A 392 15.90 -20.57 14.50
CA GLY A 392 16.76 -20.39 13.33
C GLY A 392 16.66 -19.03 12.64
N HIS A 393 16.00 -18.05 13.27
CA HIS A 393 15.95 -16.65 12.83
C HIS A 393 16.33 -15.71 13.98
N SER A 394 16.73 -14.49 13.65
CA SER A 394 17.19 -13.49 14.61
C SER A 394 16.12 -12.47 15.00
N ASP A 395 15.01 -12.41 14.27
CA ASP A 395 14.04 -11.33 14.36
C ASP A 395 12.77 -11.69 15.12
N TRP A 396 12.39 -10.83 16.06
CA TRP A 396 11.31 -11.04 17.03
C TRP A 396 10.52 -9.76 17.25
N VAL A 397 9.32 -9.89 17.81
CA VAL A 397 8.60 -8.74 18.39
C VAL A 397 8.45 -8.95 19.89
N LEU A 398 8.96 -8.02 20.69
CA LEU A 398 8.60 -7.90 22.10
C LEU A 398 7.17 -7.38 22.20
N VAL A 399 6.32 -7.99 23.03
CA VAL A 399 4.96 -7.51 23.30
C VAL A 399 4.76 -7.39 24.81
N LEU A 400 4.39 -6.19 25.26
CA LEU A 400 4.11 -5.84 26.65
C LEU A 400 2.69 -5.27 26.75
N GLU A 401 1.79 -5.91 27.50
CA GLU A 401 0.40 -5.51 27.66
C GLU A 401 0.08 -5.18 29.13
N ALA A 402 -0.55 -4.03 29.37
CA ALA A 402 -0.91 -3.53 30.69
C ALA A 402 -2.27 -4.06 31.16
N LEU A 403 -2.25 -4.90 32.19
CA LEU A 403 -3.43 -5.45 32.87
C LEU A 403 -4.11 -4.42 33.78
#